data_AF-A0A8H6CHF9-F1
#
_entry.id   AF-A0A8H6CHF9-F1
#
_cell.length_a   1.000
_cell.length_b   1.000
_cell.length_c   1.000
_cell.angle_alpha   90.00
_cell.angle_beta   90.00
_cell.angle_gamma   90.00
#
_symmetry.space_group_name_H-M   'P 1'
#
loop_
_entity.id
_entity.type
_entity.pdbx_description
1 polymer ?
#
loop_
_entity_poly.entity_id
_entity_poly.type
_entity_poly.pdbx_seq_one_letter_code
_entity_poly.pdbx_strand_id
1 'polypeptide(L)'
;MVVSDYSNYDDREEWLDPDIVLRISEQLLDAVTFIHEAGYAHGSTMSPEASKEDLFNIPGPPESENLTRLDGEPSGDSLPKQLVKTVGWDNWTEEDEEDLRIIDFGEAFLQGAEPKRLAQPGTLRKPETIFKDKFDHRLDLWRAGIVVRTLRFYFLE
;
A
#
# COMPACT_ATOMS: atom_id res chain seq x y z
N MET A 1 -11.45 22.57 -18.76
CA MET A 1 -10.31 23.07 -17.96
C MET A 1 -9.18 22.09 -18.15
N VAL A 2 -8.09 22.51 -18.80
CA VAL A 2 -6.90 21.68 -18.99
C VAL A 2 -6.16 21.72 -17.66
N VAL A 3 -6.07 20.58 -16.98
CA VAL A 3 -5.23 20.43 -15.78
C VAL A 3 -3.81 20.19 -16.30
N SER A 4 -3.10 21.29 -16.56
CA SER A 4 -1.66 21.29 -16.73
C SER A 4 -1.06 21.69 -15.39
N ASP A 5 -0.68 20.70 -14.59
CA ASP A 5 0.40 20.78 -13.62
C ASP A 5 0.85 19.34 -13.32
N TYR A 6 1.41 18.73 -14.36
CA TYR A 6 2.38 17.66 -14.25
C TYR A 6 3.74 18.26 -14.66
N SER A 7 4.81 17.82 -14.02
CA SER A 7 6.23 18.17 -14.23
C SER A 7 6.78 19.37 -13.46
N ASN A 8 7.30 19.09 -12.25
CA ASN A 8 8.63 19.52 -11.82
C ASN A 8 8.92 18.96 -10.43
N TYR A 9 9.22 17.67 -10.35
CA TYR A 9 10.11 17.17 -9.31
C TYR A 9 11.27 16.45 -10.02
N ASP A 10 12.43 16.99 -9.74
CA ASP A 10 13.79 16.72 -10.20
C ASP A 10 14.07 15.24 -10.54
N ASP A 11 14.53 14.99 -11.77
CA ASP A 11 15.01 13.69 -12.29
C ASP A 11 16.35 13.28 -11.64
N ARG A 12 16.36 13.11 -10.31
CA ARG A 12 17.45 12.41 -9.63
C ARG A 12 16.94 11.03 -9.26
N GLU A 13 17.59 10.02 -9.82
CA GLU A 13 17.45 8.61 -9.44
C GLU A 13 17.67 8.45 -7.92
N GLU A 14 16.62 8.63 -7.12
CA GLU A 14 16.63 8.46 -5.67
C GLU A 14 16.51 6.98 -5.33
N TRP A 15 17.63 6.28 -5.46
CA TRP A 15 17.74 4.91 -4.99
C TRP A 15 17.88 4.96 -3.47
N LEU A 16 17.13 4.11 -2.76
CA LEU A 16 17.38 3.90 -1.34
C LEU A 16 18.82 3.40 -1.14
N ASP A 17 19.51 3.94 -0.12
CA ASP A 17 20.84 3.49 0.24
C ASP A 17 20.85 1.96 0.45
N PRO A 18 21.81 1.21 -0.14
CA PRO A 18 21.93 -0.23 0.07
C PRO A 18 21.86 -0.68 1.53
N ASP A 19 22.38 0.11 2.46
CA ASP A 19 22.34 -0.19 3.89
C ASP A 19 20.91 -0.06 4.45
N ILE A 20 20.13 0.90 3.95
CA ILE A 20 18.69 1.04 4.26
C ILE A 20 17.91 -0.15 3.68
N VAL A 21 18.17 -0.50 2.41
CA VAL A 21 17.52 -1.65 1.76
C VAL A 21 17.82 -2.94 2.54
N LEU A 22 19.07 -3.14 2.97
CA LEU A 22 19.46 -4.29 3.78
C LEU A 22 18.72 -4.31 5.11
N ARG A 23 18.73 -3.20 5.86
CA ARG A 23 18.04 -3.06 7.15
C ARG A 23 16.54 -3.37 7.05
N ILE A 24 15.86 -2.78 6.05
CA ILE A 24 14.42 -3.00 5.84
C ILE A 24 14.15 -4.46 5.42
N SER A 25 15.03 -5.05 4.61
CA SER A 25 14.92 -6.46 4.21
C SER A 25 15.06 -7.41 5.40
N GLU A 26 15.98 -7.13 6.32
CA GLU A 26 16.16 -7.89 7.57
C GLU A 26 14.91 -7.80 8.44
N GLN A 27 14.41 -6.58 8.71
CA GLN A 27 13.19 -6.37 9.49
C GLN A 27 11.97 -7.07 8.88
N LEU A 28 11.83 -7.04 7.54
CA LEU A 28 10.76 -7.73 6.82
C LEU A 28 10.83 -9.25 7.02
N LEU A 29 12.01 -9.85 6.86
CA LEU A 29 12.20 -11.29 7.00
C LEU A 29 12.07 -11.76 8.44
N ASP A 30 12.51 -10.96 9.41
CA ASP A 30 12.33 -11.24 10.84
C ASP A 30 10.84 -11.19 11.21
N ALA A 31 10.10 -10.19 10.73
CA ALA A 31 8.66 -10.09 10.96
C ALA A 31 7.89 -11.25 10.31
N VAL A 32 8.24 -11.65 9.08
CA VAL A 32 7.64 -12.82 8.42
C VAL A 32 7.95 -14.09 9.21
N THR A 33 9.20 -14.26 9.67
CA THR A 33 9.62 -15.40 10.48
C THR A 33 8.82 -15.46 11.77
N PHE A 34 8.66 -14.34 12.48
CA PHE A 34 7.86 -14.25 13.70
C PHE A 34 6.40 -14.68 13.46
N ILE A 35 5.77 -14.22 12.37
CA ILE A 35 4.40 -14.62 12.00
C ILE A 35 4.32 -16.14 11.76
N HIS A 36 5.33 -16.70 11.08
CA HIS A 36 5.39 -18.14 10.79
C HIS A 36 5.61 -18.97 12.05
N GLU A 37 6.48 -18.53 12.97
CA GLU A 37 6.72 -19.18 14.27
C GLU A 37 5.48 -19.13 15.17
N ALA A 38 4.67 -18.08 15.06
CA ALA A 38 3.37 -17.99 15.73
C ALA A 38 2.30 -18.93 15.12
N GLY A 39 2.62 -19.65 14.04
CA GLY A 39 1.73 -20.60 13.37
C GLY A 39 0.80 -19.97 12.34
N TYR A 40 1.06 -18.73 11.93
CA TYR A 40 0.26 -18.00 10.96
C TYR A 40 1.02 -17.81 9.63
N ALA A 41 0.28 -17.44 8.61
CA ALA A 41 0.75 -16.84 7.38
C ALA A 41 0.04 -15.49 7.21
N HIS A 42 0.74 -14.48 6.71
CA HIS A 42 0.17 -13.14 6.55
C HIS A 42 -0.84 -13.06 5.40
N GLY A 43 -0.56 -13.75 4.30
CA GLY A 43 -1.58 -14.05 3.29
C GLY A 43 -1.90 -12.93 2.29
N SER A 44 -1.77 -11.63 2.60
CA SER A 44 -2.30 -10.58 1.70
C SER A 44 -1.56 -9.26 1.55
N THR A 45 -1.80 -8.73 0.36
CA THR A 45 -1.86 -7.33 -0.09
C THR A 45 -1.80 -6.26 1.00
N MET A 46 -0.92 -5.28 0.77
CA MET A 46 -0.81 -4.07 1.56
C MET A 46 -2.10 -3.24 1.43
N SER A 47 -2.96 -3.22 2.44
CA SER A 47 -3.90 -2.14 2.64
C SER A 47 -3.85 -1.66 4.10
N PRO A 48 -3.45 -0.42 4.39
CA PRO A 48 -3.41 0.03 5.77
C PRO A 48 -4.84 0.09 6.35
N GLU A 49 -5.08 -0.66 7.44
CA GLU A 49 -6.22 -0.43 8.32
C GLU A 49 -5.85 0.70 9.28
N ALA A 50 -6.35 1.90 9.00
CA ALA A 50 -6.42 2.99 9.96
C ALA A 50 -7.90 3.30 10.24
N SER A 51 -8.23 3.65 11.48
CA SER A 51 -9.57 4.14 11.78
C SER A 51 -9.81 5.47 11.07
N LYS A 52 -11.06 5.78 10.71
CA LYS A 52 -11.38 7.03 10.00
C LYS A 52 -11.00 8.25 10.81
N GLU A 53 -11.12 8.14 12.12
CA GLU A 53 -10.82 9.19 13.08
C GLU A 53 -9.30 9.42 13.19
N ASP A 54 -8.50 8.35 13.16
CA ASP A 54 -7.04 8.47 13.14
C ASP A 54 -6.52 9.06 11.83
N LEU A 55 -7.20 8.78 10.72
CA LEU A 55 -6.86 9.31 9.39
C LEU A 55 -6.96 10.84 9.29
N PHE A 56 -7.77 11.50 10.13
CA PHE A 56 -7.90 12.97 10.10
C PHE A 56 -6.96 13.67 11.08
N ASN A 57 -6.31 12.96 12.00
CA ASN A 57 -5.38 13.57 12.94
C ASN A 57 -4.14 14.15 12.24
N ILE A 58 -3.76 13.58 11.10
CA ILE A 58 -2.57 13.97 10.35
C ILE A 58 -2.88 15.09 9.32
N PRO A 59 -3.82 14.90 8.37
CA PRO A 59 -4.12 15.90 7.35
C PRO A 59 -5.17 16.95 7.79
N GLY A 60 -5.83 16.75 8.94
CA GLY A 60 -7.00 17.53 9.33
C GLY A 60 -8.30 17.04 8.67
N PRO A 61 -9.44 17.72 8.94
CA PRO A 61 -10.70 17.42 8.28
C PRO A 61 -10.63 17.72 6.77
N PRO A 62 -11.35 16.97 5.92
CA PRO A 62 -11.32 17.17 4.48
C PRO A 62 -11.90 18.54 4.09
N GLU A 63 -11.19 19.27 3.22
CA GLU A 63 -11.70 20.48 2.58
C GLU A 63 -12.66 20.10 1.45
N SER A 64 -13.91 20.55 1.52
CA SER A 64 -14.92 20.29 0.49
C SER A 64 -15.66 21.56 0.06
N GLU A 65 -16.08 21.57 -1.21
CA GLU A 65 -16.91 22.61 -1.81
C GLU A 65 -18.13 21.99 -2.50
N ASN A 66 -19.25 22.70 -2.50
CA ASN A 66 -20.44 22.23 -3.21
C ASN A 66 -20.22 22.27 -4.73
N LEU A 67 -20.59 21.19 -5.42
CA LEU A 67 -20.56 21.17 -6.88
C LEU A 67 -21.74 21.98 -7.43
N THR A 68 -21.46 23.19 -7.92
CA THR A 68 -22.47 24.04 -8.56
C THR A 68 -22.26 24.08 -10.06
N ARG A 69 -23.34 24.02 -10.84
CA ARG A 69 -23.26 24.28 -12.28
C ARG A 69 -23.04 25.77 -12.55
N LEU A 70 -22.25 26.08 -13.56
CA LEU A 70 -21.94 27.46 -13.96
C LEU A 70 -23.17 28.24 -14.45
N ASP A 71 -24.22 27.54 -14.89
CA ASP A 71 -25.48 28.12 -15.33
C ASP A 71 -26.49 28.33 -14.18
N GLY A 72 -26.15 27.96 -12.94
CA GLY A 72 -26.99 28.13 -11.75
C GLY A 72 -28.12 27.08 -11.62
N GLU A 73 -28.23 26.15 -12.57
CA GLU A 73 -29.21 25.08 -12.52
C GLU A 73 -28.82 23.99 -11.50
N PRO A 74 -29.78 23.18 -11.01
CA PRO A 74 -29.48 22.06 -10.12
C PRO A 74 -28.54 21.05 -10.78
N SER A 75 -27.57 20.55 -10.00
CA SER A 75 -26.77 19.38 -10.36
C SER A 75 -27.71 18.16 -10.42
N GLY A 76 -27.69 17.42 -11.54
CA GLY A 76 -28.51 16.22 -11.69
C GLY A 76 -28.10 15.12 -10.70
N ASP A 77 -29.02 14.20 -10.40
CA ASP A 77 -28.83 13.13 -9.40
C ASP A 77 -27.67 12.17 -9.70
N SER A 78 -27.13 12.20 -10.93
CA SER A 78 -25.98 11.41 -11.36
C SER A 78 -24.62 12.03 -11.00
N LEU A 79 -24.58 13.26 -10.49
CA LEU A 79 -23.36 13.96 -10.12
C LEU A 79 -23.17 14.02 -8.59
N PRO A 80 -21.92 13.97 -8.10
CA PRO A 80 -21.63 14.16 -6.69
C PRO A 80 -22.01 15.57 -6.25
N LYS A 81 -22.52 15.70 -5.02
CA LYS A 81 -22.99 16.99 -4.48
C LYS A 81 -21.85 17.92 -4.06
N GLN A 82 -20.67 17.36 -3.83
CA GLN A 82 -19.51 18.07 -3.33
C GLN A 82 -18.24 17.58 -4.03
N LEU A 83 -17.31 18.51 -4.23
CA LEU A 83 -15.92 18.25 -4.55
C LEU A 83 -15.15 18.20 -3.24
N VAL A 84 -14.25 17.24 -3.12
CA VAL A 84 -13.34 17.14 -1.97
C VAL A 84 -11.94 17.37 -2.52
N LYS A 85 -11.22 18.33 -1.95
CA LYS A 85 -9.85 18.64 -2.35
C LYS A 85 -8.93 17.49 -1.93
N THR A 86 -8.02 17.11 -2.81
CA THR A 86 -6.95 16.17 -2.47
C THR A 86 -6.04 16.78 -1.42
N VAL A 87 -5.81 16.03 -0.34
CA VAL A 87 -4.82 16.38 0.67
C VAL A 87 -3.42 16.29 0.04
N GLY A 88 -2.65 17.37 0.17
CA GLY A 88 -1.22 17.38 -0.15
C GLY A 88 -0.41 16.95 1.09
N TRP A 89 0.69 16.25 0.85
CA TRP A 89 1.61 15.77 1.90
C TRP A 89 2.87 16.64 1.94
N ASP A 90 2.67 17.96 1.93
CA ASP A 90 3.73 18.94 1.65
C ASP A 90 4.75 19.09 2.81
N ASN A 91 4.42 18.57 4.00
CA ASN A 91 5.26 18.59 5.19
C ASN A 91 5.76 17.20 5.60
N TRP A 92 5.67 16.20 4.73
CA TRP A 92 6.27 14.90 5.01
C TRP A 92 7.79 15.06 5.01
N THR A 93 8.39 15.14 6.19
CA THR A 93 9.83 14.97 6.34
C THR A 93 10.11 13.49 6.23
N GLU A 94 10.97 13.08 5.28
CA GLU A 94 11.56 11.75 5.33
C GLU A 94 12.25 11.62 6.70
N GLU A 95 11.72 10.76 7.57
CA GLU A 95 12.39 10.49 8.83
C GLU A 95 13.67 9.70 8.53
N ASP A 96 14.81 10.14 9.10
CA ASP A 96 16.12 9.53 8.85
C ASP A 96 16.17 8.03 9.25
N GLU A 97 15.22 7.57 10.10
CA GLU A 97 15.13 6.21 10.62
C GLU A 97 13.67 5.71 10.69
N GLU A 98 13.12 5.24 9.56
CA GLU A 98 11.86 4.47 9.60
C GLU A 98 12.12 2.96 9.75
N ASP A 99 11.45 2.36 10.74
CA ASP A 99 11.35 0.91 10.89
C ASP A 99 10.15 0.35 10.11
N LEU A 100 10.32 -0.81 9.49
CA LEU A 100 9.24 -1.54 8.85
C LEU A 100 8.32 -2.20 9.89
N ARG A 101 7.01 -2.18 9.59
CA ARG A 101 5.98 -2.95 10.29
C ARG A 101 5.09 -3.63 9.25
N ILE A 102 4.78 -4.91 9.47
CA ILE A 102 3.76 -5.62 8.69
C ILE A 102 2.40 -5.31 9.30
N ILE A 103 1.51 -4.76 8.47
CA ILE A 103 0.11 -4.47 8.82
C ILE A 103 -0.84 -5.28 7.93
N ASP A 104 -2.13 -5.13 8.15
CA ASP A 104 -3.20 -5.79 7.36
C ASP A 104 -3.17 -7.32 7.43
N PHE A 105 -3.75 -7.87 8.49
CA PHE A 105 -3.90 -9.32 8.65
C PHE A 105 -5.26 -9.83 8.15
N GLY A 106 -5.96 -9.05 7.31
CA GLY A 106 -7.32 -9.37 6.85
C GLY A 106 -7.44 -10.70 6.10
N GLU A 107 -6.36 -11.17 5.49
CA GLU A 107 -6.29 -12.49 4.84
C GLU A 107 -5.24 -13.42 5.47
N ALA A 108 -4.82 -13.11 6.69
CA ALA A 108 -3.95 -13.99 7.44
C ALA A 108 -4.66 -15.31 7.73
N PHE A 109 -3.92 -16.41 7.70
CA PHE A 109 -4.48 -17.74 7.94
C PHE A 109 -3.57 -18.58 8.82
N LEU A 110 -4.15 -19.53 9.55
CA LEU A 110 -3.41 -20.48 10.37
C LEU A 110 -2.76 -21.54 9.48
N GLN A 111 -1.53 -21.91 9.79
CA GLN A 111 -0.83 -23.01 9.10
C GLN A 111 -1.59 -24.32 9.28
N GLY A 112 -1.78 -25.06 8.18
CA GLY A 112 -2.60 -26.26 8.12
C GLY A 112 -4.10 -26.00 7.95
N ALA A 113 -4.54 -24.74 7.98
CA ALA A 113 -5.91 -24.32 7.71
C ALA A 113 -5.96 -23.37 6.50
N GLU A 114 -5.22 -23.71 5.44
CA GLU A 114 -5.06 -22.84 4.28
C GLU A 114 -6.40 -22.61 3.55
N PRO A 115 -6.73 -21.35 3.20
CA PRO A 115 -7.93 -21.07 2.43
C PRO A 115 -7.81 -21.64 1.02
N LYS A 116 -8.94 -21.88 0.35
CA LYS A 116 -8.93 -22.39 -1.03
C LYS A 116 -8.44 -21.33 -2.04
N ARG A 117 -8.58 -20.05 -1.71
CA ARG A 117 -8.23 -18.89 -2.54
C ARG A 117 -7.81 -17.74 -1.64
N LEU A 118 -6.91 -16.91 -2.14
CA LEU A 118 -6.52 -15.64 -1.53
C LEU A 118 -6.93 -14.49 -2.44
N ALA A 119 -7.28 -13.34 -1.86
CA ALA A 119 -7.40 -12.11 -2.63
C ALA A 119 -6.01 -11.69 -3.15
N GLN A 120 -5.82 -11.66 -4.48
CA GLN A 120 -4.53 -11.29 -5.08
C GLN A 120 -4.73 -10.42 -6.33
N PRO A 121 -4.15 -9.21 -6.36
CA PRO A 121 -4.03 -8.42 -7.58
C PRO A 121 -3.26 -9.20 -8.65
N GLY A 122 -3.64 -9.02 -9.92
CA GLY A 122 -3.16 -9.87 -11.03
C GLY A 122 -1.63 -9.93 -11.17
N THR A 123 -0.95 -8.79 -11.09
CA THR A 123 0.52 -8.66 -11.21
C THR A 123 1.29 -9.23 -10.02
N LEU A 124 0.58 -9.54 -8.95
CA LEU A 124 1.11 -9.84 -7.63
C LEU A 124 0.76 -11.27 -7.19
N ARG A 125 0.27 -12.08 -8.14
CA ARG A 125 -0.14 -13.45 -7.91
C ARG A 125 1.08 -14.35 -7.68
N LYS A 126 0.95 -15.26 -6.72
CA LYS A 126 2.05 -16.13 -6.26
C LYS A 126 2.07 -17.37 -7.17
N PRO A 127 3.23 -17.85 -7.65
CA PRO A 127 3.27 -18.93 -8.66
C PRO A 127 2.49 -20.18 -8.26
N GLU A 128 2.58 -20.60 -7.00
CA GLU A 128 1.85 -21.74 -6.44
C GLU A 128 0.33 -21.56 -6.47
N THR A 129 -0.19 -20.33 -6.45
CA THR A 129 -1.63 -20.06 -6.60
C THR A 129 -2.09 -20.12 -8.07
N ILE A 130 -1.15 -20.18 -9.01
CA ILE A 130 -1.40 -20.31 -10.45
C ILE A 130 -1.21 -21.75 -10.90
N PHE A 131 -0.09 -22.35 -10.51
CA PHE A 131 0.41 -23.61 -11.04
C PHE A 131 0.15 -24.80 -10.13
N LYS A 132 -0.18 -24.58 -8.85
CA LYS A 132 -0.42 -25.67 -7.89
C LYS A 132 -1.84 -25.60 -7.36
N ASP A 133 -2.34 -26.76 -6.94
CA ASP A 133 -3.65 -26.88 -6.30
C ASP A 133 -3.62 -26.49 -4.82
N LYS A 134 -2.41 -26.32 -4.24
CA LYS A 134 -2.18 -26.05 -2.82
C LYS A 134 -1.02 -25.09 -2.62
N PHE A 135 -1.12 -24.31 -1.55
CA PHE A 135 -0.10 -23.40 -1.06
C PHE A 135 -0.03 -23.50 0.47
N ASP A 136 0.98 -22.87 1.07
CA ASP A 136 1.21 -22.79 2.52
C ASP A 136 1.85 -21.43 2.87
N HIS A 137 2.22 -21.23 4.13
CA HIS A 137 2.80 -19.97 4.64
C HIS A 137 4.01 -19.44 3.85
N ARG A 138 4.73 -20.30 3.11
CA ARG A 138 5.91 -19.89 2.31
C ARG A 138 5.56 -18.92 1.18
N LEU A 139 4.28 -18.79 0.85
CA LEU A 139 3.78 -17.81 -0.11
C LEU A 139 4.10 -16.36 0.31
N ASP A 140 4.30 -16.11 1.61
CA ASP A 140 4.72 -14.80 2.12
C ASP A 140 6.13 -14.43 1.63
N LEU A 141 7.01 -15.41 1.39
CA LEU A 141 8.37 -15.18 0.89
C LEU A 141 8.38 -14.63 -0.55
N TRP A 142 7.40 -15.02 -1.37
CA TRP A 142 7.22 -14.42 -2.69
C TRP A 142 6.94 -12.92 -2.58
N ARG A 143 6.14 -12.51 -1.59
CA ARG A 143 5.85 -11.10 -1.33
C ARG A 143 7.05 -10.36 -0.79
N ALA A 144 7.76 -10.96 0.16
CA ALA A 144 8.99 -10.38 0.67
C ALA A 144 10.00 -10.14 -0.47
N GLY A 145 10.18 -11.10 -1.38
CA GLY A 145 11.04 -10.94 -2.54
C GLY A 145 10.61 -9.81 -3.49
N ILE A 146 9.30 -9.62 -3.70
CA ILE A 146 8.79 -8.47 -4.47
C ILE A 146 9.11 -7.16 -3.75
N VAL A 147 8.84 -7.05 -2.45
CA VAL A 147 9.11 -5.82 -1.67
C VAL A 147 10.59 -5.45 -1.72
N VAL A 148 11.49 -6.40 -1.43
CA VAL A 148 12.94 -6.19 -1.50
C VAL A 148 13.38 -5.75 -2.90
N ARG A 149 12.80 -6.36 -3.94
CA ARG A 149 13.06 -5.92 -5.32
C ARG A 149 12.58 -4.49 -5.55
N THR A 150 11.36 -4.14 -5.12
CA THR A 150 10.82 -2.80 -5.31
C THR A 150 11.65 -1.76 -4.58
N LEU A 151 12.07 -2.01 -3.32
CA LEU A 151 12.97 -1.14 -2.56
C LEU A 151 14.26 -0.81 -3.31
N ARG A 152 14.74 -1.72 -4.17
CA ARG A 152 15.92 -1.51 -5.02
C ARG A 152 15.63 -0.76 -6.34
N PHE A 153 14.39 -0.76 -6.82
CA PHE A 153 14.04 -0.32 -8.18
C PHE A 153 12.90 0.71 -8.22
N TYR A 154 12.60 1.41 -7.12
CA TYR A 154 11.65 2.53 -7.16
C TYR A 154 12.15 3.58 -8.18
N PHE A 155 11.24 4.01 -9.07
CA PHE A 155 11.39 5.03 -10.14
C PHE A 155 11.85 4.59 -11.54
N LEU A 156 11.33 3.49 -12.09
CA LEU A 156 11.23 3.34 -13.54
C LEU A 156 9.81 2.87 -13.93
N GLU A 157 8.87 3.81 -13.99
CA GLU A 157 7.73 3.83 -14.93
C GLU A 157 7.19 5.26 -15.06
#